data_AF-A0A1M6SEX5-F1
#
_entry.id   AF-A0A1M6SEX5-F1
#
_cell.length_a   1.000
_cell.length_b   1.000
_cell.length_c   1.000
_cell.angle_alpha   90.00
_cell.angle_beta   90.00
_cell.angle_gamma   90.00
#
_symmetry.space_group_name_H-M   'P 1'
#
loop_
_entity.id
_entity.type
_entity.pdbx_description
1 polymer ?
#
loop_
_entity_poly.entity_id
_entity_poly.type
_entity_poly.pdbx_seq_one_letter_code
_entity_poly.pdbx_strand_id
1 'polypeptide(L)'
;MTLPQGMRSLLAYFPSSTKAEAAAEELKHLGIQDVSIDRISRYGVSTNSELNNPVNNAETLTGLTMYSANTNRLMNTDSRVLMGADPSNYSMAADNYGVAGGKAFLVTAVTTDQLGDQAAHVLKQHGGSL
;
A
#
# COMPACT_ATOMS: atom_id res chain seq x y z
N MET A 1 17.37 10.32 5.11
CA MET A 1 17.14 11.27 3.99
C MET A 1 16.39 12.47 4.55
N THR A 2 16.94 13.67 4.38
CA THR A 2 16.28 14.93 4.73
C THR A 2 15.82 15.61 3.45
N LEU A 3 14.56 16.05 3.41
CA LEU A 3 14.03 16.81 2.29
C LEU A 3 14.78 18.16 2.18
N PRO A 4 15.03 18.65 0.95
CA PRO A 4 15.51 20.01 0.74
C PRO A 4 14.60 21.04 1.41
N GLN A 5 15.17 22.15 1.86
CA GLN A 5 14.43 23.22 2.52
C GLN A 5 13.37 23.81 1.57
N GLY A 6 12.13 23.92 2.04
CA GLY A 6 10.97 24.36 1.24
C GLY A 6 10.23 23.24 0.50
N MET A 7 10.63 21.99 0.69
CA MET A 7 9.90 20.81 0.23
C MET A 7 9.15 20.12 1.38
N ARG A 8 7.97 19.60 1.05
CA ARG A 8 7.06 18.87 1.93
C ARG A 8 6.76 17.51 1.34
N SER A 9 6.85 16.47 2.17
CA SER A 9 6.36 15.14 1.84
C SER A 9 4.97 14.93 2.44
N LEU A 10 4.06 14.39 1.63
CA LEU A 10 2.71 14.03 2.00
C LEU A 10 2.55 12.53 1.84
N LEU A 11 2.01 11.89 2.89
CA LEU A 11 1.75 10.46 2.93
C LEU A 11 0.26 10.27 3.17
N ALA A 12 -0.46 9.70 2.20
CA ALA A 12 -1.89 9.50 2.30
C ALA A 12 -2.27 8.03 2.10
N TYR A 13 -3.06 7.52 3.02
CA TYR A 13 -3.50 6.14 3.04
C TYR A 13 -4.85 5.96 2.32
N PHE A 14 -4.94 4.93 1.47
CA PHE A 14 -6.12 4.61 0.67
C PHE A 14 -6.53 3.13 0.80
N PRO A 15 -7.85 2.84 0.84
CA PRO A 15 -8.37 1.47 0.84
C PRO A 15 -8.41 0.83 -0.56
N SER A 16 -8.30 1.62 -1.62
CA SER A 16 -8.57 1.20 -3.01
C SER A 16 -7.47 1.69 -3.94
N SER A 17 -6.98 0.80 -4.82
CA SER A 17 -5.97 1.14 -5.83
C SER A 17 -6.50 2.18 -6.80
N THR A 18 -7.73 2.02 -7.26
CA THR A 18 -8.34 2.94 -8.23
C THR A 18 -8.45 4.37 -7.69
N LYS A 19 -8.76 4.54 -6.40
CA LYS A 19 -8.74 5.86 -5.74
C LYS A 19 -7.33 6.42 -5.56
N ALA A 20 -6.37 5.56 -5.19
CA ALA A 20 -4.97 5.95 -5.07
C ALA A 20 -4.38 6.39 -6.42
N GLU A 21 -4.68 5.66 -7.49
CA GLU A 21 -4.28 5.96 -8.87
C GLU A 21 -4.91 7.26 -9.35
N ALA A 22 -6.21 7.47 -9.15
CA ALA A 22 -6.88 8.71 -9.51
C ALA A 22 -6.27 9.94 -8.79
N ALA A 23 -5.98 9.81 -7.49
CA ALA A 23 -5.32 10.85 -6.73
C ALA A 23 -3.90 11.13 -7.24
N ALA A 24 -3.13 10.08 -7.55
CA ALA A 24 -1.76 10.23 -8.06
C ALA A 24 -1.73 10.91 -9.44
N GLU A 25 -2.64 10.55 -10.35
CA GLU A 25 -2.75 11.19 -11.66
C GLU A 25 -3.14 12.67 -11.53
N GLU A 26 -4.07 13.01 -10.63
CA GLU A 26 -4.43 14.42 -10.39
C GLU A 26 -3.27 15.22 -9.79
N LEU A 27 -2.49 14.64 -8.88
CA LEU A 27 -1.27 15.27 -8.35
C LEU A 27 -0.23 15.52 -9.46
N LYS A 28 -0.05 14.58 -10.39
CA LYS A 28 0.82 14.76 -11.56
C LYS A 28 0.33 15.89 -12.47
N HIS A 29 -0.98 15.99 -12.71
CA HIS A 29 -1.57 17.09 -13.48
C HIS A 29 -1.37 18.46 -12.83
N LEU A 30 -1.27 18.52 -11.50
CA LEU A 30 -0.93 19.73 -10.74
C LEU A 30 0.56 20.10 -10.79
N GLY A 31 1.39 19.29 -11.46
CA GLY A 31 2.83 19.53 -11.62
C GLY A 31 3.71 18.85 -10.57
N ILE A 32 3.15 17.97 -9.73
CA ILE A 32 3.91 17.20 -8.74
C ILE A 32 4.38 15.90 -9.41
N GLN A 33 5.66 15.84 -9.75
CA GLN A 33 6.21 14.69 -10.49
C GLN A 33 6.65 13.54 -9.57
N ASP A 34 7.09 13.86 -8.35
CA ASP A 34 7.56 12.87 -7.38
C ASP A 34 6.37 12.25 -6.62
N VAL A 35 5.62 11.39 -7.30
CA VAL A 35 4.48 10.65 -6.76
C VAL A 35 4.70 9.15 -6.88
N SER A 36 4.63 8.44 -5.75
CA SER A 36 4.68 6.98 -5.67
C SER A 36 3.38 6.42 -5.09
N ILE A 37 2.96 5.26 -5.58
CA ILE A 37 1.89 4.46 -4.99
C ILE A 37 2.51 3.16 -4.52
N ASP A 38 2.51 2.97 -3.21
CA ASP A 38 3.06 1.79 -2.57
C ASP A 38 1.94 0.95 -1.98
N ARG A 39 2.02 -0.36 -2.13
CA ARG A 39 1.18 -1.27 -1.36
C ARG A 39 1.81 -1.45 0.01
N ILE A 40 1.02 -1.44 1.07
CA ILE A 40 1.51 -1.57 2.45
C ILE A 40 0.80 -2.71 3.20
N SER A 41 1.55 -3.36 4.07
CA SER A 41 1.09 -4.47 4.91
C SER A 41 1.87 -4.47 6.23
N ARG A 42 1.23 -4.92 7.31
CA ARG A 42 1.88 -5.05 8.62
C ARG A 42 3.01 -6.10 8.65
N TYR A 43 3.02 -7.01 7.67
CA TYR A 43 4.03 -8.06 7.53
C TYR A 43 5.12 -7.73 6.52
N GLY A 44 5.11 -6.50 5.98
CA GLY A 44 5.83 -6.18 4.76
C GLY A 44 5.13 -6.75 3.53
N VAL A 45 5.46 -6.21 2.37
CA VAL A 45 4.92 -6.65 1.08
C VAL A 45 6.10 -6.82 0.13
N SER A 46 6.15 -7.98 -0.49
CA SER A 46 7.01 -8.27 -1.63
C SER A 46 6.10 -8.20 -2.86
N THR A 47 6.19 -7.11 -3.60
CA THR A 47 5.44 -6.95 -4.86
C THR A 47 6.37 -7.28 -6.01
N ASN A 48 6.03 -8.32 -6.78
CA ASN A 48 6.66 -8.58 -8.06
C ASN A 48 5.76 -7.98 -9.16
N SER A 49 6.25 -6.97 -9.87
CA SER A 49 5.51 -6.29 -10.95
C SER A 49 5.10 -7.22 -12.09
N GLU A 50 5.84 -8.30 -12.30
CA GLU A 50 5.54 -9.33 -13.30
C GLU A 50 4.40 -10.27 -12.86
N LEU A 51 4.03 -10.26 -11.59
CA LEU A 51 3.02 -11.15 -11.02
C LEU A 51 1.82 -10.32 -10.50
N ASN A 52 0.95 -9.93 -11.43
CA ASN A 52 -0.25 -9.13 -11.13
C ASN A 52 -1.49 -9.99 -10.74
N ASN A 53 -1.31 -11.25 -10.36
CA ASN A 53 -2.43 -12.10 -9.95
C ASN A 53 -2.03 -13.03 -8.78
N PRO A 54 -2.66 -12.91 -7.60
CA PRO A 54 -2.42 -13.82 -6.48
C PRO A 54 -2.83 -15.27 -6.82
N VAL A 55 -3.83 -15.50 -7.67
CA VAL A 55 -4.38 -16.84 -7.93
C VAL A 55 -3.43 -17.73 -8.73
N ASN A 56 -2.71 -17.17 -9.71
CA ASN A 56 -1.87 -17.96 -10.62
C ASN A 56 -0.51 -18.34 -10.02
N ASN A 57 -0.05 -17.64 -8.98
CA ASN A 57 1.31 -17.80 -8.43
C ASN A 57 1.36 -17.94 -6.90
N ALA A 58 0.22 -18.07 -6.23
CA ALA A 58 0.22 -18.37 -4.80
C ALA A 58 0.50 -19.86 -4.58
N GLU A 59 1.71 -20.17 -4.12
CA GLU A 59 2.07 -21.53 -3.69
C GLU A 59 1.48 -21.89 -2.32
N THR A 60 0.93 -20.90 -1.60
CA THR A 60 0.57 -21.00 -0.18
C THR A 60 -0.70 -20.21 0.13
N LEU A 61 -1.42 -20.58 1.19
CA LEU A 61 -2.62 -19.88 1.65
C LEU A 61 -2.33 -18.39 1.91
N THR A 62 -1.21 -18.07 2.55
CA THR A 62 -0.78 -16.70 2.84
C THR A 62 -0.54 -15.89 1.56
N GLY A 63 -0.11 -16.52 0.47
CA GLY A 63 -0.04 -15.89 -0.84
C GLY A 63 -1.41 -15.46 -1.40
N LEU A 64 -2.48 -16.21 -1.09
CA LEU A 64 -3.84 -15.87 -1.50
C LEU A 64 -4.49 -14.83 -0.58
N THR A 65 -4.23 -14.92 0.73
CA THR A 65 -4.97 -14.16 1.75
C THR A 65 -4.24 -12.91 2.25
N MET A 66 -2.91 -12.82 2.11
CA MET A 66 -2.08 -11.74 2.64
C MET A 66 -1.34 -10.97 1.53
N TYR A 67 -2.06 -10.48 0.53
CA TYR A 67 -1.49 -9.65 -0.55
C TYR A 67 -0.31 -10.27 -1.29
N SER A 68 -0.33 -11.58 -1.54
CA SER A 68 0.80 -12.26 -2.18
C SER A 68 2.09 -12.15 -1.37
N ALA A 69 2.03 -12.17 -0.03
CA ALA A 69 3.18 -12.42 0.84
C ALA A 69 3.70 -13.85 0.57
N ASN A 70 4.34 -14.01 -0.58
CA ASN A 70 4.72 -15.29 -1.14
C ASN A 70 6.04 -15.71 -0.51
N THR A 71 5.90 -16.40 0.61
CA THR A 71 6.94 -17.26 1.16
C THR A 71 7.02 -18.51 0.28
N ASN A 72 8.15 -18.71 -0.39
CA ASN A 72 8.44 -19.91 -1.18
C ASN A 72 8.07 -21.19 -0.41
N ARG A 73 7.37 -22.14 -1.05
CA ARG A 73 6.91 -23.39 -0.40
C ARG A 73 8.04 -24.21 0.23
N LEU A 74 9.26 -24.10 -0.31
CA LEU A 74 10.45 -24.85 0.08
C LEU A 74 11.37 -24.11 1.06
N MET A 75 11.11 -22.83 1.37
CA MET A 75 11.94 -22.03 2.28
C MET A 75 11.09 -21.35 3.36
N ASN A 76 11.67 -21.12 4.54
CA ASN A 76 11.02 -20.41 5.65
C ASN A 76 9.69 -21.05 6.11
N THR A 77 9.60 -22.38 6.10
CA THR A 77 8.41 -23.16 6.49
C THR A 77 7.85 -22.74 7.86
N ASP A 78 8.72 -22.45 8.83
CA ASP A 78 8.28 -22.06 10.17
C ASP A 78 7.57 -20.70 10.14
N SER A 79 8.12 -19.72 9.41
CA SER A 79 7.49 -18.43 9.19
C SER A 79 6.15 -18.57 8.45
N ARG A 80 6.06 -19.51 7.51
CA ARG A 80 4.82 -19.82 6.79
C ARG A 80 3.73 -20.34 7.68
N VAL A 81 4.06 -21.29 8.56
CA VAL A 81 3.09 -21.86 9.50
C VAL A 81 2.60 -20.80 10.47
N LEU A 82 3.50 -19.97 10.99
CA LEU A 82 3.16 -18.87 11.89
C LEU A 82 2.29 -17.81 11.21
N MET A 83 2.66 -17.39 9.99
CA MET A 83 1.84 -16.45 9.21
C MET A 83 0.50 -17.06 8.80
N GLY A 84 0.45 -18.36 8.49
CA GLY A 84 -0.76 -19.10 8.13
C GLY A 84 -1.77 -19.18 9.27
N ALA A 85 -1.29 -19.36 10.51
CA ALA A 85 -2.12 -19.36 11.71
C ALA A 85 -2.64 -17.96 12.09
N ASP A 86 -2.20 -16.90 11.40
CA ASP A 86 -2.67 -15.55 11.68
C ASP A 86 -4.17 -15.40 11.39
N PRO A 87 -4.96 -14.84 12.33
CA PRO A 87 -6.39 -14.67 12.15
C PRO A 87 -6.77 -13.91 10.86
N SER A 88 -5.88 -13.09 10.29
CA SER A 88 -6.14 -12.37 9.04
C SER A 88 -6.36 -13.27 7.82
N ASN A 89 -5.95 -14.54 7.88
CA ASN A 89 -6.17 -15.50 6.81
C ASN A 89 -7.56 -16.13 6.82
N TYR A 90 -8.31 -15.92 7.90
CA TYR A 90 -9.58 -16.55 8.11
C TYR A 90 -10.69 -15.51 7.97
N SER A 91 -11.81 -15.91 7.36
CA SER A 91 -12.99 -15.04 7.17
C SER A 91 -13.64 -14.56 8.49
N MET A 92 -13.13 -14.99 9.65
CA MET A 92 -13.58 -14.65 10.99
C MET A 92 -12.61 -13.69 11.72
N ALA A 93 -11.64 -13.12 11.01
CA ALA A 93 -10.77 -12.10 11.58
C ALA A 93 -11.59 -10.93 12.12
N ALA A 94 -11.17 -10.36 13.26
CA ALA A 94 -11.77 -9.13 13.76
C ALA A 94 -11.75 -8.04 12.67
N ASP A 95 -12.71 -7.12 12.71
CA ASP A 95 -12.73 -5.98 11.79
C ASP A 95 -11.34 -5.35 11.75
N ASN A 96 -10.83 -5.18 10.53
CA ASN A 96 -9.55 -4.53 10.27
C ASN A 96 -8.28 -5.35 10.61
N TYR A 97 -8.40 -6.65 10.84
CA TYR A 97 -7.26 -7.49 11.23
C TYR A 97 -6.49 -8.03 10.01
N GLY A 98 -5.29 -7.49 9.76
CA GLY A 98 -4.32 -7.99 8.75
C GLY A 98 -4.30 -7.28 7.42
N VAL A 99 -5.30 -6.45 7.14
CA VAL A 99 -5.15 -5.32 6.21
C VAL A 99 -4.57 -4.15 6.99
N ALA A 100 -3.75 -3.30 6.37
CA ALA A 100 -3.14 -2.13 7.03
C ALA A 100 -4.19 -1.09 7.45
N GLY A 101 -5.01 -1.40 8.45
CA GLY A 101 -6.11 -0.54 8.85
C GLY A 101 -7.21 -0.39 7.79
N GLY A 102 -7.32 -1.33 6.83
CA GLY A 102 -8.24 -1.23 5.70
C GLY A 102 -7.71 -0.30 4.62
N LYS A 103 -6.45 0.15 4.76
CA LYS A 103 -5.78 1.09 3.88
C LYS A 103 -4.54 0.42 3.27
N ALA A 104 -4.77 -0.37 2.22
CA ALA A 104 -3.74 -1.20 1.60
C ALA A 104 -2.76 -0.42 0.72
N PHE A 105 -3.05 0.84 0.43
CA PHE A 105 -2.27 1.68 -0.49
C PHE A 105 -1.81 2.95 0.22
N LEU A 106 -0.58 3.35 -0.07
CA LEU A 106 0.05 4.57 0.41
C LEU A 106 0.44 5.39 -0.81
N VAL A 107 -0.11 6.59 -0.94
CA VAL A 107 0.35 7.57 -1.91
C VAL A 107 1.36 8.47 -1.21
N THR A 108 2.58 8.49 -1.73
CA THR A 108 3.65 9.39 -1.27
C THR A 108 3.86 10.45 -2.34
N ALA A 109 3.74 11.72 -1.96
CA ALA A 109 3.97 12.85 -2.86
C ALA A 109 4.99 13.81 -2.25
N VAL A 110 6.01 14.19 -3.01
CA VAL A 110 6.97 15.23 -2.62
C VAL A 110 6.69 16.48 -3.42
N THR A 111 6.44 17.58 -2.72
CA THR A 111 6.03 18.85 -3.32
C THR A 111 6.70 20.03 -2.65
N THR A 112 6.56 21.24 -3.18
CA THR A 112 6.95 22.48 -2.51
C THR A 112 5.92 22.86 -1.45
N ASP A 113 6.33 23.66 -0.46
CA ASP A 113 5.40 24.18 0.57
C ASP A 113 4.20 24.93 -0.03
N GLN A 114 4.41 25.63 -1.14
CA GLN A 114 3.36 26.39 -1.84
C GLN A 114 2.24 25.51 -2.37
N LEU A 115 2.58 24.32 -2.87
CA LEU A 115 1.63 23.35 -3.42
C LEU A 115 1.18 22.31 -2.39
N GLY A 116 1.77 22.31 -1.19
CA GLY A 116 1.52 21.33 -0.14
C GLY A 116 0.05 21.26 0.30
N ASP A 117 -0.59 22.41 0.50
CA ASP A 117 -1.98 22.44 0.95
C ASP A 117 -2.96 22.06 -0.17
N GLN A 118 -2.64 22.41 -1.41
CA GLN A 118 -3.42 22.02 -2.58
C GLN A 118 -3.32 20.49 -2.82
N ALA A 119 -2.12 19.93 -2.73
CA ALA A 119 -1.89 18.49 -2.82
C ALA A 119 -2.63 17.75 -1.69
N ALA A 120 -2.60 18.28 -0.46
CA ALA A 120 -3.33 17.72 0.66
C ALA A 120 -4.86 17.74 0.44
N HIS A 121 -5.37 18.78 -0.22
CA HIS A 121 -6.80 18.87 -0.57
C HIS A 121 -7.20 17.78 -1.57
N VAL A 122 -6.42 17.60 -2.64
CA VAL A 122 -6.64 16.57 -3.67
C VAL A 122 -6.64 15.17 -3.05
N LEU A 123 -5.64 14.87 -2.22
CA LEU A 123 -5.54 13.58 -1.53
C LEU A 123 -6.79 13.30 -0.67
N LYS A 124 -7.30 14.29 0.07
CA LYS A 124 -8.53 14.16 0.86
C LYS A 124 -9.78 14.02 -0.01
N GLN A 125 -9.87 14.75 -1.11
CA GLN A 125 -11.00 14.71 -2.04
C GLN A 125 -11.21 13.32 -2.64
N HIS A 126 -10.11 12.61 -2.93
CA HIS A 126 -10.14 11.22 -3.39
C HIS A 126 -10.34 10.18 -2.27
N GLY A 127 -10.55 10.63 -1.03
CA GLY A 127 -10.79 9.78 0.14
C GLY A 127 -9.52 9.26 0.81
N GLY A 128 -8.38 9.89 0.55
CA GLY A 128 -7.12 9.64 1.24
C GLY A 128 -7.12 10.22 2.65
N SER A 129 -6.52 9.47 3.58
CA SER A 129 -6.28 9.92 4.94
C SER A 129 -4.80 10.24 5.09
N LEU A 130 -4.48 11.52 5.30
CA LEU A 130 -3.13 12.00 5.63
C LEU A 130 -2.75 11.70 7.09
#